data_AF-A0A1Q9JJ87-F1
#
_entry.id   AF-A0A1Q9JJ87-F1
#
_cell.length_a   1.000
_cell.length_b   1.000
_cell.length_c   1.000
_cell.angle_alpha   90.00
_cell.angle_beta   90.00
_cell.angle_gamma   90.00
#
_symmetry.space_group_name_H-M   'P 1'
#
loop_
_entity.id
_entity.type
_entity.pdbx_description
1 polymer ?
#
loop_
_entity_poly.entity_id
_entity_poly.type
_entity_poly.pdbx_seq_one_letter_code
_entity_poly.pdbx_strand_id
1 'polypeptide(L)'
;MFTILFLNQKGGVGKTTIADELAFALERRGRSVAFVSTDPQGGSVHEVCSEPELAEQCDFQVVDTAGVLKDGIREWCQDADLILIPMLPSTRDMEPTTRTYELARESGTQAGIFVVINNFYAFGILDRELVAYLEGEGIPVLAKIPRAAALSRAAAAGKSVADYNKRCHAIPALEELADKVTTEAEKHHE
;
A
#
# COMPACT_ATOMS: atom_id res chain seq x y z
N MET A 1 -14.96 5.56 -8.94
CA MET A 1 -13.53 5.66 -8.66
C MET A 1 -13.32 5.68 -7.16
N PHE A 2 -12.44 4.82 -6.66
CA PHE A 2 -11.98 4.76 -5.27
C PHE A 2 -10.45 4.89 -5.23
N THR A 3 -9.95 5.94 -4.56
CA THR A 3 -8.54 6.34 -4.58
C THR A 3 -7.79 5.80 -3.37
N ILE A 4 -6.78 4.97 -3.63
CA ILE A 4 -5.91 4.34 -2.65
C ILE A 4 -4.54 5.01 -2.69
N LEU A 5 -4.20 5.74 -1.64
CA LEU A 5 -2.93 6.44 -1.51
C LEU A 5 -1.93 5.61 -0.71
N PHE A 6 -0.79 5.30 -1.30
CA PHE A 6 0.35 4.70 -0.60
C PHE A 6 1.27 5.79 -0.07
N LEU A 7 1.42 5.92 1.24
CA LEU A 7 2.17 7.00 1.89
C LEU A 7 3.19 6.46 2.90
N ASN A 8 4.47 6.84 2.79
CA ASN A 8 5.48 6.69 3.86
C ASN A 8 6.70 7.54 3.53
N GLN A 9 7.12 8.42 4.44
CA GLN A 9 8.32 9.27 4.27
C GLN A 9 9.65 8.49 4.27
N LYS A 10 9.60 7.17 4.53
CA LYS A 10 10.74 6.28 4.45
C LYS A 10 10.80 5.57 3.10
N GLY A 11 11.95 5.70 2.42
CA GLY A 11 12.29 4.90 1.24
C GLY A 11 12.63 3.44 1.60
N GLY A 12 12.33 2.51 0.70
CA GLY A 12 12.72 1.10 0.84
C GLY A 12 11.79 0.22 1.69
N VAL A 13 10.64 0.75 2.15
CA VAL A 13 9.64 -0.02 2.93
C VAL A 13 8.78 -0.96 2.08
N GLY A 14 8.86 -0.84 0.75
CA GLY A 14 8.10 -1.64 -0.21
C GLY A 14 6.75 -1.06 -0.63
N LYS A 15 6.61 0.28 -0.62
CA LYS A 15 5.42 0.99 -1.15
C LYS A 15 5.04 0.54 -2.55
N THR A 16 5.91 0.81 -3.52
CA THR A 16 5.71 0.45 -4.92
C THR A 16 5.41 -1.03 -5.11
N THR A 17 6.15 -1.91 -4.45
CA THR A 17 5.91 -3.36 -4.53
C THR A 17 4.53 -3.77 -4.03
N ILE A 18 4.05 -3.21 -2.92
CA ILE A 18 2.72 -3.55 -2.40
C ILE A 18 1.64 -2.87 -3.26
N ALA A 19 1.87 -1.65 -3.72
CA ALA A 19 0.98 -0.94 -4.63
C ALA A 19 0.77 -1.74 -5.92
N ASP A 20 1.86 -2.23 -6.54
CA ASP A 20 1.81 -3.09 -7.71
C ASP A 20 1.00 -4.36 -7.42
N GLU A 21 1.36 -5.12 -6.38
CA GLU A 21 0.67 -6.38 -6.13
C GLU A 21 -0.80 -6.19 -5.75
N LEU A 22 -1.16 -5.07 -5.10
CA LEU A 22 -2.54 -4.70 -4.86
C LEU A 22 -3.29 -4.40 -6.17
N ALA A 23 -2.70 -3.60 -7.06
CA ALA A 23 -3.29 -3.30 -8.36
C ALA A 23 -3.53 -4.59 -9.18
N PHE A 24 -2.54 -5.48 -9.28
CA PHE A 24 -2.71 -6.77 -9.94
C PHE A 24 -3.80 -7.63 -9.29
N ALA A 25 -3.89 -7.62 -7.96
CA ALA A 25 -4.92 -8.38 -7.24
C ALA A 25 -6.33 -7.82 -7.46
N LEU A 26 -6.49 -6.50 -7.56
CA LEU A 26 -7.76 -5.85 -7.89
C LEU A 26 -8.17 -6.16 -9.34
N GLU A 27 -7.24 -6.13 -10.29
CA GLU A 27 -7.49 -6.52 -11.69
C GLU A 27 -7.91 -7.98 -11.81
N ARG A 28 -7.29 -8.89 -11.04
CA ARG A 28 -7.71 -10.30 -10.96
C ARG A 28 -9.14 -10.48 -10.43
N ARG A 29 -9.67 -9.50 -9.69
CA ARG A 29 -11.07 -9.44 -9.25
C ARG A 29 -12.00 -8.81 -10.30
N GLY A 30 -11.51 -8.55 -11.50
CA GLY A 30 -12.26 -7.93 -12.60
C GLY A 30 -12.50 -6.43 -12.42
N ARG A 31 -11.73 -5.77 -11.54
CA ARG A 31 -11.80 -4.33 -11.34
C ARG A 31 -10.86 -3.62 -12.32
N SER A 32 -11.30 -2.50 -12.85
CA SER A 32 -10.44 -1.59 -13.61
C SER A 32 -9.59 -0.74 -12.66
N VAL A 33 -8.28 -0.67 -12.91
CA VAL A 33 -7.32 0.00 -12.03
C VAL A 33 -6.50 1.01 -12.84
N ALA A 34 -6.42 2.23 -12.36
CA ALA A 34 -5.45 3.22 -12.82
C ALA A 34 -4.29 3.30 -11.83
N PHE A 35 -3.09 2.93 -12.27
CA PHE A 35 -1.88 3.07 -11.45
C PHE A 35 -1.24 4.44 -11.70
N VAL A 36 -1.07 5.23 -10.65
CA VAL A 36 -0.44 6.56 -10.72
C VAL A 36 0.80 6.54 -9.83
N SER A 37 1.93 7.00 -10.37
CA SER A 37 3.16 7.12 -9.59
C SER A 37 3.62 8.57 -9.55
N THR A 38 3.99 9.03 -8.35
CA THR A 38 4.68 10.31 -8.17
C THR A 38 6.18 10.14 -7.94
N ASP A 39 6.70 8.90 -7.95
CA ASP A 39 8.13 8.63 -7.78
C ASP A 39 8.90 8.84 -9.10
N PRO A 40 9.74 9.89 -9.20
CA PRO A 40 10.51 10.15 -10.41
C PRO A 40 11.58 9.08 -10.68
N GLN A 41 11.91 8.23 -9.70
CA GLN A 41 12.84 7.11 -9.90
C GLN A 41 12.19 5.89 -10.56
N GLY A 42 10.85 5.87 -10.64
CA GLY A 42 10.08 4.73 -11.16
C GLY A 42 10.22 3.49 -10.28
N GLY A 43 10.14 2.31 -10.91
CA GLY A 43 10.26 1.01 -10.24
C GLY A 43 8.93 0.27 -10.05
N SER A 44 7.82 0.87 -10.48
CA SER A 44 6.56 0.15 -10.65
C SER A 44 6.68 -0.87 -11.78
N VAL A 45 5.96 -1.98 -11.61
CA VAL A 45 5.73 -2.96 -12.67
C VAL A 45 4.53 -2.54 -13.51
N HIS A 46 3.50 -1.95 -12.89
CA HIS A 46 2.35 -1.44 -13.60
C HIS A 46 2.71 -0.28 -14.53
N GLU A 47 1.99 -0.26 -15.65
CA GLU A 47 1.99 0.88 -16.55
C GLU A 47 1.36 2.08 -15.84
N VAL A 48 2.10 3.19 -15.79
CA VAL A 48 1.64 4.41 -15.15
C VAL A 48 0.63 5.09 -16.05
N CYS A 49 -0.59 5.26 -15.56
CA CYS A 49 -1.62 6.04 -16.22
C CYS A 49 -1.25 7.53 -16.14
N SER A 50 -1.02 8.14 -17.31
CA SER A 50 -0.73 9.58 -17.43
C SER A 50 -1.95 10.42 -17.82
N GLU A 51 -3.11 9.78 -18.03
CA GLU A 51 -4.34 10.41 -18.50
C GLU A 51 -5.36 10.52 -17.37
N PRO A 52 -5.59 11.72 -16.78
CA PRO A 52 -6.52 11.88 -15.66
C PRO A 52 -7.94 11.43 -15.99
N GLU A 53 -8.41 11.73 -17.20
CA GLU A 53 -9.75 11.37 -17.69
C GLU A 53 -9.96 9.85 -17.74
N LEU A 54 -8.89 9.09 -18.00
CA LEU A 54 -8.92 7.62 -17.98
C LEU A 54 -8.89 7.11 -16.54
N ALA A 55 -8.07 7.72 -15.67
CA ALA A 55 -7.99 7.35 -14.27
C ALA A 55 -9.34 7.50 -13.55
N GLU A 56 -10.08 8.57 -13.85
CA GLU A 56 -11.42 8.83 -13.29
C GLU A 56 -12.48 7.81 -13.71
N GLN A 57 -12.28 7.12 -14.83
CA GLN A 57 -13.19 6.09 -15.33
C GLN A 57 -12.94 4.71 -14.70
N CYS A 58 -11.81 4.51 -14.01
CA CYS A 58 -11.49 3.26 -13.36
C CYS A 58 -12.26 3.08 -12.05
N ASP A 59 -12.48 1.81 -11.68
CA ASP A 59 -13.05 1.45 -10.38
C ASP A 59 -12.13 1.92 -9.26
N PHE A 60 -10.82 1.69 -9.41
CA PHE A 60 -9.79 2.04 -8.44
C PHE A 60 -8.70 2.91 -9.05
N GLN A 61 -8.18 3.84 -8.26
CA GLN A 61 -6.93 4.52 -8.54
C GLN A 61 -5.91 4.13 -7.46
N VAL A 62 -4.78 3.56 -7.84
CA VAL A 62 -3.68 3.21 -6.93
C VAL A 62 -2.58 4.25 -7.10
N VAL A 63 -2.38 5.08 -6.08
CA VAL A 63 -1.40 6.17 -6.10
C VAL A 63 -0.18 5.78 -5.29
N ASP A 64 0.93 5.48 -5.97
CA ASP A 64 2.23 5.23 -5.36
C ASP A 64 3.00 6.55 -5.17
N THR A 65 3.31 6.89 -3.92
CA THR A 65 4.02 8.14 -3.62
C THR A 65 5.52 7.94 -3.44
N ALA A 66 6.28 8.93 -3.91
CA ALA A 66 7.71 9.01 -3.63
C ALA A 66 7.99 9.03 -2.11
N GLY A 67 9.14 8.50 -1.71
CA GLY A 67 9.55 8.48 -0.30
C GLY A 67 9.70 9.85 0.37
N VAL A 68 9.70 10.96 -0.37
CA VAL A 68 9.71 12.32 0.21
C VAL A 68 8.78 13.22 -0.60
N LEU A 69 7.50 13.25 -0.26
CA LEU A 69 6.61 14.32 -0.70
C LEU A 69 6.98 15.59 0.09
N LYS A 70 7.56 16.58 -0.60
CA LYS A 70 7.95 17.85 0.03
C LYS A 70 6.79 18.84 0.15
N ASP A 71 5.82 18.75 -0.76
CA ASP A 71 4.66 19.62 -0.85
C ASP A 71 3.43 18.76 -1.19
N GLY A 72 2.24 19.15 -0.72
CA GLY A 72 0.98 18.56 -1.16
C GLY A 72 0.47 17.35 -0.36
N ILE A 73 1.20 16.83 0.64
CA ILE A 73 0.78 15.61 1.39
C ILE A 73 -0.65 15.75 1.91
N ARG A 74 -1.01 16.95 2.39
CA ARG A 74 -2.32 17.21 2.98
C ARG A 74 -3.42 17.06 1.93
N GLU A 75 -3.23 17.66 0.77
CA GLU A 75 -4.14 17.62 -0.37
C GLU A 75 -4.29 16.17 -0.87
N TRP A 76 -3.18 15.45 -1.06
CA TRP A 76 -3.21 14.03 -1.43
C TRP A 76 -3.99 13.18 -0.41
N CYS A 77 -3.79 13.41 0.89
CA CYS A 77 -4.55 12.71 1.91
C CYS A 77 -6.04 13.05 1.86
N GLN A 78 -6.40 14.32 1.61
CA GLN A 78 -7.79 14.78 1.53
C GLN A 78 -8.53 14.23 0.30
N ASP A 79 -7.82 14.02 -0.81
CA ASP A 79 -8.38 13.50 -2.06
C ASP A 79 -8.43 11.96 -2.11
N ALA A 80 -7.83 11.27 -1.13
CA ALA A 80 -7.86 9.82 -1.04
C ALA A 80 -9.13 9.31 -0.33
N ASP A 81 -9.58 8.12 -0.70
CA ASP A 81 -10.64 7.38 0.01
C ASP A 81 -10.05 6.36 0.99
N LEU A 82 -8.82 5.89 0.73
CA LEU A 82 -8.06 5.00 1.58
C LEU A 82 -6.57 5.36 1.58
N ILE A 83 -5.95 5.44 2.75
CA ILE A 83 -4.52 5.68 2.91
C ILE A 83 -3.87 4.42 3.49
N LEU A 84 -2.93 3.86 2.74
CA LEU A 84 -2.11 2.73 3.16
C LEU A 84 -0.68 3.21 3.46
N ILE A 85 -0.17 2.84 4.64
CA ILE A 85 1.16 3.21 5.10
C ILE A 85 2.02 1.94 5.25
N PRO A 86 2.76 1.54 4.20
CA PRO A 86 3.63 0.38 4.28
C PRO A 86 4.82 0.64 5.18
N MET A 87 5.19 -0.35 5.99
CA MET A 87 6.35 -0.27 6.87
C MET A 87 7.11 -1.60 6.94
N LEU A 88 8.35 -1.57 7.36
CA LEU A 88 9.07 -2.78 7.77
C LEU A 88 8.92 -2.99 9.29
N PRO A 89 8.92 -4.24 9.79
CA PRO A 89 8.94 -4.56 11.21
C PRO A 89 10.35 -4.30 11.79
N SER A 90 10.73 -3.02 11.85
CA SER A 90 11.98 -2.56 12.41
C SER A 90 11.75 -1.37 13.32
N THR A 91 12.50 -1.30 14.42
CA THR A 91 12.51 -0.14 15.32
C THR A 91 12.86 1.16 14.60
N ARG A 92 13.66 1.09 13.52
CA ARG A 92 14.03 2.25 12.70
C ARG A 92 12.93 2.74 11.78
N ASP A 93 11.94 1.89 11.51
CA ASP A 93 10.81 2.19 10.64
C ASP A 93 9.55 2.60 11.44
N MET A 94 9.57 2.44 12.77
CA MET A 94 8.46 2.84 13.66
C MET A 94 8.21 4.35 13.65
N GLU A 95 9.19 5.15 14.06
CA GLU A 95 9.02 6.62 14.17
C GLU A 95 8.60 7.26 12.84
N PRO A 96 9.21 6.92 11.68
CA PRO A 96 8.76 7.45 10.40
C PRO A 96 7.33 7.05 10.05
N THR A 97 6.93 5.83 10.40
CA THR A 97 5.57 5.32 10.15
C THR A 97 4.55 6.02 11.03
N THR A 98 4.78 6.12 12.34
CA THR A 98 3.92 6.85 13.28
C THR A 98 3.80 8.31 12.89
N ARG A 99 4.90 8.97 12.53
CA ARG A 99 4.88 10.34 12.03
C ARG A 99 4.04 10.48 10.76
N THR A 100 4.16 9.54 9.82
CA THR A 100 3.36 9.56 8.59
C THR A 100 1.87 9.34 8.88
N TYR A 101 1.54 8.47 9.83
CA TYR A 101 0.17 8.25 10.28
C TYR A 101 -0.44 9.52 10.89
N GLU A 102 0.27 10.19 11.80
CA GLU A 102 -0.22 11.44 12.40
C GLU A 102 -0.36 12.55 11.36
N LEU A 103 0.56 12.67 10.41
CA LEU A 103 0.41 13.63 9.30
C LEU A 103 -0.83 13.36 8.45
N ALA A 104 -1.12 12.10 8.15
CA ALA A 104 -2.33 11.72 7.43
C ALA A 104 -3.58 12.04 8.26
N ARG A 105 -3.57 11.75 9.55
CA ARG A 105 -4.69 12.02 10.47
C ARG A 105 -4.95 13.52 10.65
N GLU A 106 -3.90 14.32 10.80
CA GLU A 106 -3.97 15.78 10.96
C GLU A 106 -4.29 16.51 9.65
N SER A 107 -4.27 15.82 8.50
CA SER A 107 -4.60 16.41 7.20
C SER A 107 -6.06 16.89 7.12
N GLY A 108 -6.96 16.29 7.90
CA GLY A 108 -8.41 16.49 7.81
C GLY A 108 -9.10 15.56 6.80
N THR A 109 -8.38 14.55 6.28
CA THR A 109 -8.94 13.50 5.43
C THR A 109 -10.11 12.77 6.08
N GLN A 110 -11.05 12.29 5.24
CA GLN A 110 -12.10 11.36 5.64
C GLN A 110 -11.73 9.90 5.31
N ALA A 111 -10.58 9.67 4.68
CA ALA A 111 -10.10 8.35 4.30
C ALA A 111 -9.88 7.46 5.52
N GLY A 112 -10.10 6.16 5.34
CA GLY A 112 -9.54 5.16 6.26
C GLY A 112 -8.01 5.20 6.20
N ILE A 113 -7.33 5.24 7.34
CA ILE A 113 -5.86 5.27 7.40
C ILE A 113 -5.38 3.98 8.06
N PHE A 114 -4.58 3.18 7.33
CA PHE A 114 -4.10 1.90 7.84
C PHE A 114 -2.62 1.66 7.54
N VAL A 115 -1.98 0.90 8.43
CA VAL A 115 -0.62 0.40 8.24
C VAL A 115 -0.63 -0.96 7.54
N VAL A 116 0.33 -1.17 6.64
CA VAL A 116 0.64 -2.48 6.04
C VAL A 116 2.05 -2.89 6.44
N ILE A 117 2.17 -3.99 7.19
CA ILE A 117 3.49 -4.45 7.66
C ILE A 117 4.10 -5.37 6.61
N ASN A 118 5.08 -4.87 5.88
CA ASN A 118 5.84 -5.61 4.88
C ASN A 118 6.95 -6.45 5.51
N ASN A 119 7.37 -7.54 4.87
CA ASN A 119 8.43 -8.44 5.37
C ASN A 119 8.16 -9.02 6.77
N PHE A 120 6.89 -9.17 7.15
CA PHE A 120 6.47 -9.67 8.45
C PHE A 120 6.90 -11.14 8.68
N TYR A 121 7.35 -11.42 9.90
CA TYR A 121 7.67 -12.77 10.36
C TYR A 121 6.86 -13.12 11.62
N ALA A 122 5.86 -13.97 11.47
CA ALA A 122 4.88 -14.29 12.53
C ALA A 122 5.50 -14.88 13.81
N PHE A 123 6.65 -15.56 13.70
CA PHE A 123 7.37 -16.13 14.85
C PHE A 123 8.42 -15.19 15.45
N GLY A 124 8.63 -14.01 14.86
CA GLY A 124 9.52 -12.98 15.38
C GLY A 124 8.98 -12.41 16.69
N ILE A 125 9.84 -12.29 17.70
CA ILE A 125 9.48 -11.59 18.93
C ILE A 125 9.30 -10.10 18.62
N LEU A 126 10.29 -9.50 17.96
CA LEU A 126 10.27 -8.09 17.58
C LEU A 126 9.04 -7.74 16.72
N ASP A 127 8.75 -8.51 15.67
CA ASP A 127 7.59 -8.28 14.81
C ASP A 127 6.26 -8.24 15.60
N ARG A 128 6.11 -9.12 16.60
CA ARG A 128 4.92 -9.15 17.46
C ARG A 128 4.87 -7.98 18.43
N GLU A 129 6.01 -7.59 19.00
CA GLU A 129 6.11 -6.42 19.88
C GLU A 129 5.78 -5.12 19.12
N LEU A 130 6.23 -4.99 17.87
CA LEU A 130 5.93 -3.82 17.04
C LEU A 130 4.44 -3.75 16.66
N VAL A 131 3.81 -4.90 16.36
CA VAL A 131 2.35 -4.95 16.17
C VAL A 131 1.62 -4.51 17.43
N ALA A 132 2.00 -5.04 18.60
CA ALA A 132 1.39 -4.68 19.87
C ALA A 132 1.59 -3.19 20.21
N TYR A 133 2.73 -2.61 19.84
CA TYR A 133 2.96 -1.18 19.96
C TYR A 133 1.99 -0.37 19.08
N LEU A 134 1.84 -0.71 17.80
CA LEU A 134 0.89 -0.02 16.91
C LEU A 134 -0.54 -0.10 17.44
N GLU A 135 -0.96 -1.28 17.93
CA GLU A 135 -2.26 -1.47 18.57
C GLU A 135 -2.41 -0.60 19.83
N GLY A 136 -1.36 -0.49 20.65
CA GLY A 136 -1.33 0.37 21.85
C GLY A 136 -1.43 1.86 21.54
N GLU A 137 -0.88 2.31 20.42
CA GLU A 137 -1.00 3.69 19.92
C GLU A 137 -2.33 3.94 19.17
N GLY A 138 -3.17 2.91 18.99
CA GLY A 138 -4.43 3.00 18.25
C GLY A 138 -4.23 3.15 16.73
N ILE A 139 -3.10 2.68 16.19
CA ILE A 139 -2.78 2.70 14.77
C ILE A 139 -3.24 1.37 14.14
N PRO A 140 -4.28 1.36 13.28
CA PRO A 140 -4.84 0.12 12.77
C PRO A 140 -3.96 -0.49 11.68
N VAL A 141 -3.76 -1.82 11.76
CA VAL A 141 -3.01 -2.60 10.77
C VAL A 141 -3.97 -3.35 9.85
N LEU A 142 -3.94 -3.09 8.55
CA LEU A 142 -4.82 -3.75 7.58
C LEU A 142 -4.30 -5.13 7.16
N ALA A 143 -2.99 -5.23 6.93
CA ALA A 143 -2.36 -6.46 6.44
C ALA A 143 -0.91 -6.62 6.92
N LYS A 144 -0.47 -7.88 6.92
CA LYS A 144 0.90 -8.30 7.25
C LYS A 144 1.42 -9.16 6.11
N ILE A 145 2.29 -8.59 5.26
CA ILE A 145 2.83 -9.26 4.09
C ILE A 145 4.11 -10.01 4.48
N PRO A 146 4.18 -11.35 4.31
CA PRO A 146 5.35 -12.10 4.71
C PRO A 146 6.52 -11.83 3.77
N ARG A 147 7.74 -11.94 4.31
CA ARG A 147 8.95 -11.81 3.49
C ARG A 147 8.97 -12.89 2.40
N ALA A 148 9.11 -12.46 1.14
CA ALA A 148 9.26 -13.37 0.01
C ALA A 148 10.23 -12.82 -1.03
N ALA A 149 11.36 -13.51 -1.24
CA ALA A 149 12.32 -13.15 -2.30
C ALA A 149 11.71 -13.21 -3.71
N ALA A 150 10.61 -13.95 -3.88
CA ALA A 150 9.88 -14.03 -5.13
C ALA A 150 9.26 -12.68 -5.55
N LEU A 151 8.90 -11.80 -4.61
CA LEU A 151 8.36 -10.47 -4.91
C LEU A 151 9.37 -9.63 -5.70
N SER A 152 10.60 -9.51 -5.20
CA SER A 152 11.66 -8.77 -5.89
C SER A 152 12.03 -9.39 -7.24
N ARG A 153 11.97 -10.73 -7.36
CA ARG A 153 12.23 -11.42 -8.63
C ARG A 153 11.11 -11.24 -9.65
N ALA A 154 9.86 -11.21 -9.19
CA ALA A 154 8.70 -10.96 -10.03
C ALA A 154 8.72 -9.52 -10.57
N ALA A 155 9.02 -8.55 -9.71
CA ALA A 155 9.21 -7.16 -10.11
C ALA A 155 10.33 -7.00 -11.14
N ALA A 156 11.48 -7.64 -10.93
CA ALA A 156 12.58 -7.65 -11.91
C ALA A 156 12.21 -8.32 -13.24
N ALA A 157 11.20 -9.20 -13.24
CA ALA A 157 10.67 -9.84 -14.43
C ALA A 157 9.48 -9.09 -15.06
N GLY A 158 9.09 -7.94 -14.49
CA GLY A 158 7.96 -7.14 -14.96
C GLY A 158 6.61 -7.84 -14.79
N LYS A 159 6.42 -8.62 -13.72
CA LYS A 159 5.20 -9.41 -13.49
C LYS A 159 4.76 -9.37 -12.02
N SER A 160 3.46 -9.59 -11.78
CA SER A 160 2.96 -9.97 -10.45
C SER A 160 3.64 -11.25 -9.96
N VAL A 161 3.85 -11.35 -8.65
CA VAL A 161 4.33 -12.59 -8.01
C VAL A 161 3.37 -13.75 -8.22
N ALA A 162 2.06 -13.49 -8.37
CA ALA A 162 1.06 -14.50 -8.67
C ALA A 162 1.30 -15.16 -10.03
N ASP A 163 1.77 -14.38 -11.02
CA ASP A 163 2.09 -14.88 -12.36
C ASP A 163 3.50 -15.45 -12.46
N TYR A 164 4.45 -14.85 -11.73
CA TYR A 164 5.85 -15.27 -11.71
C TYR A 164 6.05 -16.59 -10.95
N ASN A 165 5.44 -16.73 -9.77
CA ASN A 165 5.54 -17.92 -8.93
C ASN A 165 4.21 -18.17 -8.19
N LYS A 166 3.33 -18.94 -8.85
CA LYS A 166 2.00 -19.34 -8.35
C LYS A 166 1.98 -20.02 -6.98
N ARG A 167 3.13 -20.50 -6.48
CA ARG A 167 3.27 -21.16 -5.17
C ARG A 167 3.89 -20.25 -4.10
N CYS A 168 4.09 -18.97 -4.39
CA CYS A 168 4.64 -18.02 -3.44
C CYS A 168 3.71 -17.88 -2.21
N HIS A 169 4.28 -18.05 -1.02
CA HIS A 169 3.54 -17.96 0.24
C HIS A 169 3.07 -16.55 0.60
N ALA A 170 3.51 -15.51 -0.12
CA ALA A 170 3.03 -14.14 0.06
C ALA A 170 1.71 -13.87 -0.67
N ILE A 171 1.35 -14.69 -1.68
CA ILE A 171 0.13 -14.48 -2.48
C ILE A 171 -1.12 -14.41 -1.58
N PRO A 172 -1.37 -15.34 -0.64
CA PRO A 172 -2.57 -15.27 0.19
C PRO A 172 -2.72 -13.96 0.97
N ALA A 173 -1.62 -13.40 1.47
CA ALA A 173 -1.66 -12.14 2.23
C ALA A 173 -1.93 -10.91 1.32
N LEU A 174 -1.46 -10.95 0.07
CA LEU A 174 -1.73 -9.91 -0.92
C LEU A 174 -3.17 -9.97 -1.43
N GLU A 175 -3.69 -11.17 -1.64
CA GLU A 175 -5.09 -11.39 -1.99
C GLU A 175 -6.01 -10.95 -0.84
N GLU A 176 -5.68 -11.29 0.41
CA GLU A 176 -6.43 -10.83 1.59
C GLU A 176 -6.40 -9.29 1.73
N LEU A 177 -5.27 -8.65 1.41
CA LEU A 177 -5.19 -7.18 1.37
C LEU A 177 -6.18 -6.60 0.35
N ALA A 178 -6.24 -7.18 -0.86
CA ALA A 178 -7.17 -6.72 -1.90
C ALA A 178 -8.65 -6.95 -1.51
N ASP A 179 -8.98 -8.05 -0.83
CA ASP A 179 -10.33 -8.29 -0.31
C ASP A 179 -10.72 -7.23 0.74
N LYS A 180 -9.82 -6.90 1.66
CA LYS A 180 -10.05 -5.86 2.67
C LYS A 180 -10.20 -4.48 2.04
N VAL A 181 -9.36 -4.15 1.06
CA VAL A 181 -9.47 -2.89 0.30
C VAL A 181 -10.80 -2.80 -0.43
N THR A 182 -11.25 -3.89 -1.06
CA THR A 182 -12.57 -3.94 -1.73
C THR A 182 -13.70 -3.72 -0.73
N THR A 183 -13.59 -4.31 0.47
CA THR A 183 -14.56 -4.11 1.55
C THR A 183 -14.60 -2.66 2.04
N GLU A 184 -13.45 -1.99 2.17
CA GLU A 184 -13.41 -0.56 2.51
C GLU A 184 -14.03 0.31 1.40
N ALA A 185 -13.82 -0.04 0.13
CA ALA A 185 -14.44 0.66 -0.99
C ALA A 185 -15.96 0.52 -1.01
N GLU A 186 -16.48 -0.67 -0.71
CA GLU A 186 -17.93 -0.91 -0.65
C GLU A 186 -18.60 -0.08 0.45
N LYS A 187 -17.99 0.03 1.64
CA LYS A 187 -18.49 0.87 2.74
C LYS A 187 -18.52 2.35 2.41
N HIS A 188 -17.61 2.82 1.56
CA HIS A 188 -17.55 4.22 1.15
C HIS A 188 -18.69 4.63 0.21
N HIS A 189 -19.34 3.65 -0.44
CA HIS A 189 -20.46 3.87 -1.34
C HIS A 189 -21.84 3.71 -0.66
N GLU A 190 -21.88 3.38 0.63
CA GLU A 190 -23.11 3.28 1.47
C GLU A 190 -23.42 4.59 2.21
#